data_AF-A0A8J5IJC2-F1
#
_entry.id   AF-A0A8J5IJC2-F1
#
_cell.length_a   1.000
_cell.length_b   1.000
_cell.length_c   1.000
_cell.angle_alpha   90.00
_cell.angle_beta   90.00
_cell.angle_gamma   90.00
#
_symmetry.space_group_name_H-M   'P 1'
#
loop_
_entity.id
_entity.type
_entity.pdbx_description
1 polymer ?
#
loop_
_entity_poly.entity_id
_entity_poly.type
_entity_poly.pdbx_seq_one_letter_code
_entity_poly.pdbx_strand_id
1 'polypeptide(L)'
;MSDTTPSAKNVADHIDSEKEDCFMRTVTVWNESTDSWDKLVMTVTPGCAFDEGGAVIQKPRNLNNHFKSPKQRNAFKKIQEALSYPELEPTTDKDVRVAYTCKLIRISVVYYVACEAYFQSTKDSSNAWKAFTAKA
;
A
#
# COMPACT_ATOMS: atom_id res chain seq x y z
N MET A 1 27.64 -24.28 15.92
CA MET A 1 26.33 -24.34 16.58
C MET A 1 25.43 -23.39 15.80
N SER A 2 24.58 -23.93 14.91
CA SER A 2 23.72 -23.12 14.04
C SER A 2 22.39 -22.86 14.73
N ASP A 3 22.08 -21.58 14.88
CA ASP A 3 20.84 -21.08 15.46
C ASP A 3 19.72 -21.21 14.42
N THR A 4 18.90 -22.26 14.55
CA THR A 4 17.72 -22.47 13.70
C THR A 4 16.51 -22.28 14.59
N THR A 5 15.86 -21.12 14.50
CA THR A 5 14.63 -20.81 15.22
C THR A 5 13.53 -21.82 14.83
N PRO A 6 13.06 -22.70 15.73
CA PRO A 6 12.01 -23.66 15.41
C PRO A 6 10.63 -22.99 15.61
N SER A 7 10.26 -22.06 14.73
CA SER A 7 8.86 -21.59 14.62
C SER A 7 8.65 -20.70 13.41
N ALA A 8 8.96 -21.20 12.21
CA ALA A 8 8.25 -20.79 11.02
C ALA A 8 7.19 -21.86 10.74
N LYS A 9 5.95 -21.63 11.17
CA LYS A 9 4.83 -22.50 10.80
C LYS A 9 4.48 -22.22 9.34
N ASN A 10 4.52 -23.26 8.51
CA ASN A 10 4.24 -23.15 7.09
C ASN A 10 2.75 -22.87 6.90
N VAL A 11 2.41 -21.68 6.39
CA VAL A 11 1.02 -21.21 6.27
C VAL A 11 0.22 -22.02 5.25
N ALA A 12 0.91 -22.71 4.33
CA ALA A 12 0.30 -23.56 3.30
C ALA A 12 -0.52 -24.72 3.88
N ASP A 13 -0.09 -25.29 5.01
CA ASP A 13 -0.73 -26.49 5.59
C ASP A 13 -2.10 -26.20 6.23
N HIS A 14 -2.52 -24.94 6.33
CA HIS A 14 -3.77 -24.51 6.98
C HIS A 14 -4.76 -23.86 6.00
N ILE A 15 -4.56 -24.03 4.69
CA ILE A 15 -5.40 -23.44 3.65
C ILE A 15 -6.64 -24.31 3.35
N ASP A 16 -6.55 -25.63 3.53
CA ASP A 16 -7.61 -26.57 3.14
C ASP A 16 -8.41 -27.19 4.31
N SER A 17 -8.14 -26.80 5.56
CA SER A 17 -8.97 -27.23 6.69
C SER A 17 -10.13 -26.25 6.88
N GLU A 18 -11.37 -26.76 6.92
CA GLU A 18 -12.58 -26.02 7.26
C GLU A 18 -12.32 -25.11 8.48
N LYS A 19 -12.33 -23.79 8.27
CA LYS A 19 -12.01 -22.82 9.31
C LYS A 19 -13.22 -22.53 10.18
N GLU A 20 -13.53 -23.45 11.09
CA GLU A 20 -14.18 -23.06 12.33
C GLU A 20 -13.09 -22.74 13.35
N ASP A 21 -12.73 -21.46 13.48
CA ASP A 21 -12.09 -20.97 14.72
C ASP A 21 -12.03 -19.43 14.68
N CYS A 22 -13.11 -18.80 15.11
CA CYS A 22 -13.06 -17.41 15.57
C CYS A 22 -12.21 -17.37 16.85
N PHE A 23 -11.11 -16.60 16.86
CA PHE A 23 -10.33 -16.41 18.08
C PHE A 23 -10.62 -15.04 18.70
N MET A 24 -10.88 -15.02 20.00
CA MET A 24 -11.07 -13.78 20.75
C MET A 24 -9.72 -13.11 20.97
N ARG A 25 -9.56 -11.88 20.48
CA ARG A 25 -8.37 -11.06 20.74
C ARG A 25 -8.77 -9.84 21.57
N THR A 26 -8.07 -9.64 22.69
CA THR A 26 -8.17 -8.39 23.45
C THR A 26 -7.14 -7.40 22.91
N VAL A 27 -7.58 -6.22 22.48
CA VAL A 27 -6.71 -5.11 22.06
C VAL A 27 -6.97 -3.90 22.96
N THR A 28 -5.91 -3.19 23.33
CA THR A 28 -6.02 -1.89 24.01
C THR A 28 -6.06 -0.79 22.97
N VAL A 29 -7.15 -0.06 22.89
CA VAL A 29 -7.36 1.05 21.93
C VAL A 29 -7.46 2.35 22.72
N TRP A 30 -6.88 3.41 22.18
CA TRP A 30 -7.00 4.74 22.75
C TRP A 30 -8.41 5.30 22.48
N ASN A 31 -9.11 5.75 23.51
CA ASN A 31 -10.43 6.37 23.41
C ASN A 31 -10.32 7.87 23.68
N GLU A 32 -10.51 8.67 22.63
CA GLU A 32 -10.42 10.14 22.68
C GLU A 32 -11.55 10.79 23.49
N SER A 33 -12.71 10.14 23.62
CA SER A 33 -13.87 10.70 24.34
C SER A 33 -13.73 10.59 25.86
N THR A 34 -13.00 9.58 26.33
CA THR A 34 -12.77 9.31 27.75
C THR A 34 -11.33 9.55 28.18
N ASP A 35 -10.46 9.95 27.24
CA ASP A 35 -9.02 10.17 27.42
C ASP A 35 -8.32 8.97 28.11
N SER A 36 -8.70 7.75 27.69
CA SER A 36 -8.29 6.50 28.34
C SER A 36 -7.93 5.39 27.37
N TRP A 37 -7.11 4.43 27.85
CA TRP A 37 -6.88 3.17 27.16
C TRP A 37 -7.98 2.17 27.49
N ASP A 38 -8.82 1.87 26.51
CA ASP A 38 -9.93 0.94 26.67
C ASP A 38 -9.54 -0.46 26.19
N LYS A 39 -9.91 -1.48 26.96
CA LYS A 39 -9.74 -2.89 26.54
C LYS A 39 -10.94 -3.32 25.72
N LEU A 40 -10.74 -3.44 24.41
CA LEU A 40 -11.74 -4.00 23.50
C LEU A 40 -11.48 -5.50 23.33
N VAL A 41 -12.48 -6.31 23.67
CA VAL A 41 -12.48 -7.74 23.33
C VAL A 41 -13.17 -7.87 21.97
N MET A 42 -12.43 -8.27 20.95
CA MET A 42 -12.95 -8.44 19.60
C MET A 42 -12.83 -9.89 19.16
N THR A 43 -13.93 -10.44 18.64
CA THR A 43 -13.93 -11.73 17.94
C THR A 43 -13.23 -11.54 16.59
N VAL A 44 -12.07 -12.18 16.40
CA VAL A 44 -11.32 -12.11 15.15
C VAL A 44 -11.56 -13.41 14.39
N THR A 45 -12.27 -13.32 13.27
CA THR A 45 -12.31 -14.39 12.28
C THR A 45 -10.96 -14.40 11.52
N PRO A 46 -10.28 -15.54 11.35
CA PRO A 46 -9.03 -15.61 10.60
C PRO A 46 -9.21 -15.08 9.17
N GLY A 47 -8.72 -13.86 8.95
CA GLY A 47 -8.47 -13.20 7.66
C GLY A 47 -9.44 -13.58 6.53
N CYS A 48 -10.63 -13.00 6.52
CA CYS A 48 -11.41 -12.87 5.30
C CYS A 48 -10.63 -12.01 4.28
N ALA A 49 -10.90 -12.21 2.98
CA ALA A 49 -10.31 -11.39 1.92
C ALA A 49 -10.63 -9.91 2.19
N PHE A 50 -9.59 -9.05 2.24
CA PHE A 50 -9.74 -7.61 2.37
C PHE A 50 -9.48 -6.97 1.00
N ASP A 51 -10.47 -7.15 0.12
CA ASP A 51 -10.39 -6.73 -1.28
C ASP A 51 -10.19 -5.21 -1.39
N GLU A 52 -10.74 -4.43 -0.46
CA GLU A 52 -10.50 -2.99 -0.36
C GLU A 52 -9.02 -2.67 -0.12
N GLY A 53 -8.35 -3.45 0.73
CA GLY A 53 -6.91 -3.32 0.97
C GLY A 53 -6.10 -3.62 -0.29
N GLY A 54 -6.47 -4.66 -1.03
CA GLY A 54 -5.87 -4.99 -2.33
C GLY A 54 -6.03 -3.85 -3.34
N ALA A 55 -7.24 -3.29 -3.46
CA ALA A 55 -7.53 -2.16 -4.34
C ALA A 55 -6.73 -0.90 -3.97
N VAL A 56 -6.57 -0.61 -2.67
CA VAL A 56 -5.77 0.52 -2.18
C VAL A 56 -4.30 0.35 -2.55
N ILE A 57 -3.74 -0.86 -2.45
CA ILE A 57 -2.34 -1.15 -2.81
C ILE A 57 -2.11 -1.09 -4.32
N GLN A 58 -3.13 -1.44 -5.11
CA GLN A 58 -3.02 -1.43 -6.57
C GLN A 58 -2.85 -0.02 -7.14
N LYS A 59 -3.48 1.00 -6.54
CA LYS A 59 -3.37 2.40 -6.98
C LYS A 59 -1.93 2.94 -7.01
N PRO A 60 -1.15 2.93 -5.91
CA PRO A 60 0.23 3.39 -5.92
C PRO A 60 1.14 2.48 -6.77
N ARG A 61 0.79 1.20 -6.96
CA ARG A 61 1.51 0.31 -7.89
C ARG A 61 1.32 0.72 -9.35
N ASN A 62 0.08 1.02 -9.75
CA ASN A 62 -0.23 1.53 -11.09
C ASN A 62 0.46 2.88 -11.32
N LEU A 63 0.47 3.76 -10.32
CA LEU A 63 1.16 5.04 -10.37
C LEU A 63 2.67 4.87 -10.58
N ASN A 64 3.31 3.99 -9.80
CA ASN A 64 4.73 3.68 -9.97
C ASN A 64 5.04 3.08 -11.36
N ASN A 65 4.14 2.24 -11.88
CA ASN A 65 4.29 1.65 -13.21
C ASN A 65 4.16 2.68 -14.34
N HIS A 66 3.29 3.69 -14.20
CA HIS A 66 3.18 4.80 -15.15
C HIS A 66 4.53 5.49 -15.34
N PHE A 67 5.24 5.80 -14.26
CA PHE A 67 6.54 6.48 -14.37
C PHE A 67 7.71 5.58 -14.82
N LYS A 68 7.50 4.28 -15.04
CA LYS A 68 8.53 3.43 -15.65
C LYS A 68 8.84 3.84 -17.09
N SER A 69 7.86 4.36 -17.83
CA SER A 69 8.09 4.88 -19.18
C SER A 69 9.06 6.08 -19.15
N PRO A 70 10.18 6.07 -19.91
CA PRO A 70 11.13 7.17 -19.92
C PRO A 70 10.50 8.52 -20.27
N LYS A 71 9.52 8.52 -21.20
CA LYS A 71 8.79 9.74 -21.59
C LYS A 71 8.03 10.35 -20.41
N GLN A 72 7.28 9.52 -19.68
CA GLN A 72 6.46 9.97 -18.54
C GLN A 72 7.37 10.37 -17.36
N ARG A 73 8.44 9.61 -17.12
CA ARG A 73 9.45 9.92 -16.10
C ARG A 73 10.13 11.26 -16.34
N ASN A 74 10.61 11.51 -17.55
CA ASN A 74 11.30 12.75 -17.87
C ASN A 74 10.39 13.97 -17.77
N ALA A 75 9.10 13.82 -18.12
CA ALA A 75 8.11 14.87 -17.91
C ALA A 75 7.84 15.10 -16.41
N PHE A 76 7.80 14.04 -15.60
CA PHE A 76 7.66 14.13 -14.16
C PHE A 76 8.86 14.81 -13.49
N LYS A 77 10.09 14.47 -13.89
CA LYS A 77 11.34 15.07 -13.38
C LYS A 77 11.35 16.59 -13.46
N LYS A 78 10.89 17.16 -14.59
CA LYS A 78 10.77 18.62 -14.76
C LYS A 78 9.86 19.27 -13.72
N ILE A 79 8.79 18.58 -13.33
CA ILE A 79 7.83 19.07 -12.33
C ILE A 79 8.41 18.92 -10.92
N GLN A 80 9.14 17.83 -10.66
CA GLN A 80 9.87 17.66 -9.41
C GLN A 80 10.90 18.79 -9.23
N GLU A 81 11.69 19.10 -10.26
CA GLU A 81 12.64 20.21 -10.26
C GLU A 81 11.95 21.55 -10.00
N ALA A 82 10.84 21.84 -10.70
CA ALA A 82 10.08 23.08 -10.53
C ALA A 82 9.51 23.24 -9.11
N LEU A 83 9.16 22.13 -8.46
CA LEU A 83 8.63 22.11 -7.10
C LEU A 83 9.70 21.84 -6.04
N SER A 84 10.99 21.82 -6.41
CA SER A 84 12.11 21.52 -5.51
C SER A 84 12.03 20.15 -4.81
N TYR A 85 11.39 19.17 -5.45
CA TYR A 85 11.37 17.78 -5.01
C TYR A 85 12.59 17.01 -5.52
N PRO A 86 13.11 16.05 -4.74
CA PRO A 86 14.14 15.16 -5.22
C PRO A 86 13.65 14.31 -6.40
N GLU A 87 14.57 13.93 -7.26
CA GLU A 87 14.29 13.07 -8.41
C GLU A 87 13.77 11.70 -7.94
N LEU A 88 12.61 11.30 -8.46
CA LEU A 88 12.04 9.98 -8.14
C LEU A 88 12.42 9.00 -9.24
N GLU A 89 13.10 7.92 -8.85
CA GLU A 89 13.25 6.75 -9.71
C GLU A 89 12.12 5.74 -9.43
N PRO A 90 11.41 5.26 -10.46
CA PRO A 90 10.41 4.21 -10.32
C PRO A 90 11.02 3.00 -9.62
N THR A 91 10.34 2.51 -8.60
CA THR A 91 10.84 1.35 -7.87
C THR A 91 10.58 0.09 -8.70
N THR A 92 11.63 -0.72 -8.91
CA THR A 92 11.47 -2.07 -9.46
C THR A 92 10.72 -2.93 -8.47
N ASP A 93 9.73 -3.66 -8.96
CA ASP A 93 8.96 -4.61 -8.15
C ASP A 93 9.91 -5.70 -7.64
N LYS A 94 10.04 -5.81 -6.32
CA LYS A 94 10.89 -6.81 -5.66
C LYS A 94 10.10 -7.33 -4.46
N ASP A 95 9.79 -8.64 -4.46
CA ASP A 95 9.24 -9.34 -3.30
C ASP A 95 10.14 -9.07 -2.08
N VAL A 96 9.66 -8.68 -0.89
CA VAL A 96 8.71 -9.41 -0.03
C VAL A 96 7.70 -8.47 0.69
N ARG A 97 6.46 -8.50 0.18
CA ARG A 97 5.09 -8.33 0.74
C ARG A 97 4.64 -7.25 1.75
N VAL A 98 5.49 -6.49 2.46
CA VAL A 98 4.98 -5.32 3.23
C VAL A 98 5.85 -4.10 3.02
N ALA A 99 7.18 -4.27 3.06
CA ALA A 99 8.13 -3.17 2.94
C ALA A 99 8.00 -2.43 1.59
N TYR A 100 7.80 -3.17 0.49
CA TYR A 100 7.57 -2.58 -0.82
C TYR A 100 6.29 -1.75 -0.86
N THR A 101 5.18 -2.30 -0.35
CA THR A 101 3.91 -1.59 -0.24
C THR A 101 4.03 -0.33 0.60
N CYS A 102 4.67 -0.40 1.78
CA CYS A 102 4.93 0.77 2.62
C CYS A 102 5.79 1.80 1.88
N LYS A 103 6.80 1.37 1.11
CA LYS A 103 7.63 2.26 0.31
C LYS A 103 6.80 2.97 -0.76
N LEU A 104 5.96 2.24 -1.49
CA LEU A 104 5.06 2.82 -2.48
C LEU A 104 4.12 3.84 -1.87
N ILE A 105 3.47 3.52 -0.74
CA ILE A 105 2.57 4.44 -0.04
C ILE A 105 3.32 5.71 0.39
N ARG A 106 4.50 5.56 1.02
CA ARG A 106 5.32 6.71 1.43
C ARG A 106 5.71 7.59 0.25
N ILE A 107 6.14 6.99 -0.85
CA ILE A 107 6.47 7.72 -2.09
C ILE A 107 5.22 8.45 -2.60
N SER A 108 4.06 7.79 -2.69
CA SER A 108 2.83 8.42 -3.17
C SER A 108 2.39 9.60 -2.29
N VAL A 109 2.59 9.53 -0.98
CA VAL A 109 2.30 10.65 -0.06
C VAL A 109 3.29 11.79 -0.25
N VAL A 110 4.60 11.51 -0.26
CA VAL A 110 5.64 12.54 -0.38
C VAL A 110 5.49 13.29 -1.71
N TYR A 111 5.28 12.57 -2.80
CA TYR A 111 5.18 13.14 -4.15
C TYR A 111 3.75 13.47 -4.58
N TYR A 112 2.80 13.53 -3.64
CA TYR A 112 1.39 13.78 -3.96
C TYR A 112 1.21 15.07 -4.79
N VAL A 113 1.75 16.19 -4.30
CA VAL A 113 1.64 17.50 -4.96
C VAL A 113 2.28 17.49 -6.36
N ALA A 114 3.45 16.86 -6.50
CA ALA A 114 4.12 16.72 -7.78
C ALA A 114 3.32 15.85 -8.76
N CYS A 115 2.73 14.75 -8.28
CA CYS A 115 1.86 13.88 -9.09
C CYS A 115 0.61 14.63 -9.56
N GLU A 116 -0.02 15.40 -8.66
CA GLU A 116 -1.18 16.21 -9.00
C GLU A 116 -0.86 17.23 -10.09
N ALA A 117 0.21 18.02 -9.89
CA ALA A 117 0.67 19.00 -10.88
C ALA A 117 1.01 18.33 -12.23
N TYR A 118 1.63 17.14 -12.21
CA TYR A 118 1.88 16.35 -13.41
C TYR A 118 0.60 16.01 -14.16
N PHE A 119 -0.37 15.40 -13.49
CA PHE A 119 -1.60 15.01 -14.16
C PHE A 119 -2.46 16.20 -14.61
N GLN A 120 -2.41 17.33 -13.90
CA GLN A 120 -3.05 18.58 -14.34
C GLN A 120 -2.36 19.20 -15.56
N SER A 121 -1.03 19.11 -15.65
CA SER A 121 -0.25 19.66 -16.77
C SER A 121 -0.39 18.85 -18.06
N THR A 122 -0.68 17.55 -17.94
CA THR A 122 -0.97 16.69 -19.09
C THR A 122 -2.43 16.86 -19.49
N LYS A 123 -2.71 17.23 -20.75
CA LYS A 123 -4.07 17.39 -21.33
C LYS A 123 -4.97 16.13 -21.28
N ASP A 124 -4.49 15.05 -20.67
CA ASP A 124 -5.11 13.73 -20.55
C ASP A 124 -5.55 13.39 -19.11
N SER A 125 -5.68 14.39 -18.23
CA SER A 125 -6.07 14.20 -16.82
C SER A 125 -7.32 13.29 -16.70
N SER A 126 -8.35 13.52 -17.51
CA SER A 126 -9.57 12.71 -17.53
C SER A 126 -9.32 11.20 -17.77
N ASN A 127 -8.42 10.83 -18.68
CA ASN A 127 -8.19 9.42 -19.03
C ASN A 127 -7.28 8.71 -18.04
N ALA A 128 -6.25 9.40 -17.53
CA ALA A 128 -5.38 8.86 -16.49
C ALA A 128 -6.15 8.63 -15.18
N TRP A 129 -6.97 9.60 -14.74
CA TRP A 129 -7.79 9.47 -13.54
C TRP A 129 -8.84 8.36 -13.66
N LYS A 130 -9.46 8.19 -14.84
CA LYS A 130 -10.38 7.06 -15.11
C LYS A 130 -9.69 5.69 -14.97
N ALA A 131 -8.44 5.56 -15.40
CA ALA A 131 -7.67 4.33 -15.26
C ALA A 131 -7.31 3.99 -13.79
N PHE A 132 -7.23 4.99 -12.90
CA PHE A 132 -6.98 4.79 -11.47
C PHE A 132 -8.25 4.54 -10.64
N THR A 133 -9.44 4.89 -11.17
CA THR A 133 -10.73 4.72 -10.51
C THR A 133 -11.57 3.57 -11.06
N ALA A 134 -11.17 2.95 -12.17
CA ALA A 134 -11.85 1.76 -12.67
C ALA A 134 -11.83 0.67 -11.58
N LYS A 135 -13.02 0.24 -11.15
CA LYS A 135 -13.17 -0.96 -10.33
C LYS A 135 -12.62 -2.14 -11.13
N ALA A 136 -11.83 -2.98 -10.47
CA ALA A 136 -11.52 -4.32 -10.95
C ALA A 136 -12.82 -5.13 -11.03
#